data_AF-A0A7X9IGF8-F1
#
_entry.id   AF-A0A7X9IGF8-F1
#
_cell.length_a   1.000
_cell.length_b   1.000
_cell.length_c   1.000
_cell.angle_alpha   90.00
_cell.angle_beta   90.00
_cell.angle_gamma   90.00
#
_symmetry.space_group_name_H-M   'P 1'
#
loop_
_entity.id
_entity.type
_entity.pdbx_description
1 polymer ?
#
loop_
_entity_poly.entity_id
_entity_poly.type
_entity_poly.pdbx_seq_one_letter_code
_entity_poly.pdbx_strand_id
1 'polypeptide(L)'
;MTSTPAPPYETRFSSPLDIRYGKDPYLDAWILHFMTENSIEYTIDPAKNASPEQLRFMVSLDQDQVYVPCTDEMLTSLLDKRLEPPLLRQYNERWDRIVRLIEECRADDYTKKRVMALCEHKYRQALTHPTLIPSRLMKRLNTIFLTQSGQDDPSRERKRQLNRRAFAFVQSQEFKKLLYACPTEIMACSTIPDMRFELDSLELKRLFFLSCWPGIWQENGTLPGQEDLDRAILRQQADFEPLRAMLDPHRQSGMKILYLPDASGGFLFDLLIVRTLLRIGHRVILALKEGFYFEAPTFWDAEEDPILSSVLAGAFFLEDNKAGKNDLLRAIRENPLVVISDGTRERLNLHRVSVTF
;
A
#
# COMPACT_ATOMS: atom_id res chain seq x y z
N MET A 1 23.59 -11.31 52.78
CA MET A 1 22.63 -10.30 52.28
C MET A 1 23.27 -9.58 51.12
N THR A 2 23.01 -10.04 49.90
CA THR A 2 23.44 -9.39 48.66
C THR A 2 22.27 -9.53 47.72
N SER A 3 21.41 -8.50 47.70
CA SER A 3 20.28 -8.38 46.79
C SER A 3 20.82 -8.12 45.39
N THR A 4 20.63 -9.08 44.51
CA THR A 4 20.79 -8.92 43.06
C THR A 4 19.90 -7.77 42.59
N PRO A 5 20.38 -6.81 41.80
CA PRO A 5 19.51 -5.79 41.23
C PRO A 5 18.56 -6.45 40.23
N ALA A 6 17.27 -6.17 40.35
CA ALA A 6 16.26 -6.57 39.38
C ALA A 6 16.62 -5.99 37.99
N PRO A 7 16.31 -6.70 36.89
CA PRO A 7 16.58 -6.19 35.54
C PRO A 7 15.84 -4.86 35.32
N PRO A 8 16.47 -3.87 34.65
CA PRO A 8 15.80 -2.60 34.40
C PRO A 8 14.85 -2.76 33.22
N TYR A 9 13.60 -2.33 33.43
CA TYR A 9 12.51 -2.20 32.45
C TYR A 9 11.82 -3.50 32.03
N GLU A 10 10.95 -4.01 32.91
CA GLU A 10 9.70 -4.62 32.42
C GLU A 10 8.86 -3.48 31.81
N THR A 11 8.76 -3.46 30.48
CA THR A 11 7.90 -2.58 29.70
C THR A 11 6.44 -2.78 30.14
N ARG A 12 5.98 -1.95 31.10
CA ARG A 12 4.61 -1.95 31.64
C ARG A 12 3.62 -1.30 30.66
N PHE A 13 3.45 -1.87 29.47
CA PHE A 13 2.36 -1.46 28.58
C PHE A 13 1.55 -2.69 28.20
N SER A 14 0.25 -2.62 28.46
CA SER A 14 -0.72 -3.63 28.02
C SER A 14 -0.98 -3.56 26.52
N SER A 15 -0.81 -2.38 25.93
CA SER A 15 -1.00 -2.16 24.50
C SER A 15 -0.04 -1.10 23.95
N PRO A 16 0.47 -1.26 22.71
CA PRO A 16 1.07 -0.20 21.91
C PRO A 16 0.29 1.11 21.85
N LEU A 17 -1.05 1.05 21.97
CA LEU A 17 -1.91 2.24 22.02
C LEU A 17 -1.71 3.07 23.29
N ASP A 18 -1.12 2.50 24.34
CA ASP A 18 -0.91 3.20 25.61
C ASP A 18 0.34 4.11 25.59
N ILE A 19 1.16 4.01 24.53
CA ILE A 19 2.42 4.73 24.37
C ILE A 19 2.13 6.21 24.11
N ARG A 20 2.58 7.05 25.04
CA ARG A 20 2.42 8.50 24.99
C ARG A 20 3.68 9.19 25.46
N TYR A 21 4.00 10.32 24.83
CA TYR A 21 5.06 11.21 25.30
C TYR A 21 4.72 11.82 26.67
N GLY A 22 5.74 12.20 27.44
CA GLY A 22 5.60 12.96 28.68
C GLY A 22 5.26 12.13 29.92
N LYS A 23 5.13 10.79 29.79
CA LYS A 23 4.86 9.89 30.91
C LYS A 23 6.13 9.36 31.59
N ASP A 24 7.13 8.99 30.80
CA ASP A 24 8.40 8.42 31.29
C ASP A 24 9.56 8.94 30.44
N PRO A 25 10.52 9.69 31.02
CA PRO A 25 11.63 10.28 30.27
C PRO A 25 12.54 9.23 29.61
N TYR A 26 12.65 8.01 30.15
CA TYR A 26 13.47 6.96 29.54
C TYR A 26 12.78 6.33 28.34
N LEU A 27 11.47 6.14 28.42
CA LEU A 27 10.66 5.69 27.30
C LEU A 27 10.64 6.75 26.20
N ASP A 28 10.44 8.02 26.54
CA ASP A 28 10.45 9.13 25.59
C ASP A 28 11.79 9.18 24.83
N ALA A 29 12.91 9.05 25.55
CA ALA A 29 14.23 8.98 24.94
C ALA A 29 14.38 7.78 24.01
N TRP A 30 13.84 6.61 24.37
CA TRP A 30 13.84 5.44 23.51
C TRP A 30 12.98 5.63 22.26
N ILE A 31 11.77 6.18 22.40
CA ILE A 31 10.87 6.46 21.27
C ILE A 31 11.54 7.45 20.32
N LEU A 32 12.10 8.54 20.83
CA LEU A 32 12.82 9.52 20.01
C LEU A 32 14.00 8.89 19.26
N HIS A 33 14.78 8.04 19.94
CA HIS A 33 15.84 7.27 19.30
C HIS A 33 15.28 6.36 18.19
N PHE A 34 14.22 5.61 18.48
CA PHE A 34 13.54 4.74 17.52
C PHE A 34 13.02 5.51 16.30
N MET A 35 12.34 6.64 16.51
CA MET A 35 11.80 7.49 15.44
C MET A 35 12.93 8.09 14.58
N THR A 36 14.04 8.47 15.22
CA THR A 36 15.26 8.96 14.54
C THR A 36 15.91 7.87 13.70
N GLU A 37 16.10 6.67 14.27
CA GLU A 37 16.66 5.51 13.55
C GLU A 37 15.76 5.05 12.42
N ASN A 38 14.45 5.27 12.50
CA ASN A 38 13.53 5.01 11.40
C ASN A 38 13.38 6.21 10.45
N SER A 39 14.05 7.34 10.72
CA SER A 39 13.97 8.58 9.94
C SER A 39 12.53 9.04 9.70
N ILE A 40 11.72 8.99 10.77
CA ILE A 40 10.31 9.41 10.83
C ILE A 40 10.05 10.47 11.90
N GLU A 41 11.12 11.00 12.52
CA GLU A 41 11.02 12.08 13.50
C GLU A 41 10.80 13.43 12.81
N TYR A 42 9.68 14.08 13.10
CA TYR A 42 9.29 15.36 12.49
C TYR A 42 10.34 16.46 12.71
N THR A 43 10.83 16.61 13.94
CA THR A 43 11.74 17.70 14.31
C THR A 43 13.09 17.64 13.58
N ILE A 44 13.50 16.46 13.09
CA ILE A 44 14.75 16.26 12.35
C ILE A 44 14.59 16.57 10.85
N ASP A 45 13.46 16.20 10.24
CA ASP A 45 13.21 16.45 8.81
C ASP A 45 11.74 16.89 8.56
N PRO A 46 11.36 18.12 8.97
CA PRO A 46 9.98 18.60 8.89
C PRO A 46 9.42 18.68 7.47
N ALA A 47 10.30 18.75 6.47
CA ALA A 47 9.93 18.83 5.06
C ALA A 47 9.50 17.49 4.48
N LYS A 48 9.83 16.37 5.14
CA LYS A 48 9.53 15.01 4.66
C LYS A 48 8.74 14.16 5.64
N ASN A 49 8.70 14.57 6.91
CA ASN A 49 7.98 13.87 7.96
C ASN A 49 6.71 14.65 8.31
N ALA A 50 5.60 13.94 8.52
CA ALA A 50 4.35 14.53 8.96
C ALA A 50 4.47 15.04 10.40
N SER A 51 3.93 16.23 10.66
CA SER A 51 3.79 16.73 12.03
C SER A 51 2.76 15.91 12.82
N PRO A 52 2.78 15.96 14.16
CA PRO A 52 1.74 15.33 14.98
C PRO A 52 0.32 15.77 14.60
N GLU A 53 0.13 17.04 14.22
CA GLU A 53 -1.14 17.57 13.73
C GLU A 53 -1.56 16.91 12.42
N GLN A 54 -0.65 16.76 11.47
CA GLN A 54 -0.91 16.11 10.19
C GLN A 54 -1.28 14.64 10.39
N LEU A 55 -0.57 13.93 11.26
CA LEU A 55 -0.88 12.53 11.59
C LEU A 55 -2.27 12.38 12.22
N ARG A 56 -2.70 13.30 13.08
CA ARG A 56 -4.05 13.30 13.67
C ARG A 56 -5.18 13.50 12.66
N PHE A 57 -4.89 14.03 11.47
CA PHE A 57 -5.87 14.08 10.38
C PHE A 57 -6.01 12.73 9.65
N MET A 58 -4.96 11.89 9.66
CA MET A 58 -4.93 10.61 8.96
C MET A 58 -5.23 9.41 9.86
N VAL A 59 -4.91 9.53 11.15
CA VAL A 59 -5.03 8.46 12.15
C VAL A 59 -5.75 9.00 13.38
N SER A 60 -6.68 8.21 13.92
CA SER A 60 -7.33 8.51 15.19
C SER A 60 -6.33 8.35 16.35
N LEU A 61 -5.68 9.44 16.73
CA LEU A 61 -4.76 9.49 17.85
C LEU A 61 -5.32 10.38 18.96
N ASP A 62 -5.20 9.92 20.20
CA ASP A 62 -5.44 10.76 21.36
C ASP A 62 -4.28 11.75 21.58
N GLN A 63 -4.46 12.67 22.52
CA GLN A 63 -3.41 13.60 22.92
C GLN A 63 -2.12 12.87 23.34
N ASP A 64 -1.00 13.34 22.78
CA ASP A 64 0.37 12.85 23.01
C ASP A 64 0.62 11.37 22.66
N GLN A 65 -0.33 10.71 21.99
CA GLN A 65 -0.19 9.32 21.54
C GLN A 65 0.75 9.21 20.35
N VAL A 66 1.62 8.20 20.37
CA VAL A 66 2.62 7.99 19.32
C VAL A 66 2.07 7.04 18.26
N TYR A 67 2.10 7.47 17.00
CA TYR A 67 1.83 6.59 15.86
C TYR A 67 3.12 5.95 15.36
N VAL A 68 3.17 4.63 15.34
CA VAL A 68 4.26 3.87 14.72
C VAL A 68 3.74 3.12 13.48
N PRO A 69 4.40 3.22 12.32
CA PRO A 69 3.92 2.60 11.07
C PRO A 69 4.26 1.10 11.00
N CYS A 70 3.88 0.33 12.01
CA CYS A 70 3.97 -1.14 12.04
C CYS A 70 2.84 -1.75 12.88
N THR A 71 2.74 -3.07 12.89
CA THR A 71 1.73 -3.76 13.71
C THR A 71 2.11 -3.76 15.18
N ASP A 72 1.12 -3.96 16.06
CA ASP A 72 1.32 -4.03 17.50
C ASP A 72 2.33 -5.12 17.91
N GLU A 73 2.28 -6.29 17.26
CA GLU A 73 3.23 -7.38 17.53
C GLU A 73 4.65 -7.00 17.10
N MET A 74 4.78 -6.26 15.99
CA MET A 74 6.06 -5.79 15.49
C MET A 74 6.66 -4.74 16.41
N LEU A 75 5.87 -3.77 16.88
CA LEU A 75 6.35 -2.76 17.82
C LEU A 75 6.80 -3.40 19.14
N THR A 76 6.03 -4.34 19.67
CA THR A 76 6.38 -5.08 20.90
C THR A 76 7.72 -5.80 20.73
N SER A 77 7.92 -6.49 19.60
CA SER A 77 9.19 -7.17 19.31
C SER A 77 10.39 -6.21 19.24
N LEU A 78 10.19 -5.00 18.70
CA LEU A 78 11.22 -3.96 18.59
C LEU A 78 11.50 -3.28 19.93
N LEU A 79 10.47 -3.09 20.77
CA LEU A 79 10.57 -2.53 22.13
C LEU A 79 11.42 -3.42 23.04
N ASP A 80 11.20 -4.73 22.97
CA ASP A 80 11.95 -5.70 23.78
C ASP A 80 13.41 -5.82 23.32
N LYS A 81 13.77 -5.22 22.17
CA LYS A 81 15.09 -5.27 21.53
C LYS A 81 15.57 -6.70 21.32
N ARG A 82 14.64 -7.66 21.21
CA ARG A 82 14.94 -9.08 21.00
C ARG A 82 14.72 -9.42 19.54
N LEU A 83 15.70 -10.09 18.97
CA LEU A 83 15.59 -10.66 17.63
C LEU A 83 14.77 -11.95 17.70
N GLU A 84 13.49 -11.82 18.04
CA GLU A 84 12.56 -12.94 18.10
C GLU A 84 12.34 -13.52 16.69
N PRO A 85 12.03 -14.83 16.56
CA PRO A 85 11.87 -15.49 15.27
C PRO A 85 10.93 -14.77 14.27
N PRO A 86 9.82 -14.13 14.69
CA PRO A 86 8.98 -13.33 13.78
C PRO A 86 9.71 -12.13 13.16
N LEU A 87 10.49 -11.39 13.96
CA LEU A 87 11.24 -10.22 13.48
C LEU A 87 12.38 -10.63 12.54
N LEU A 88 13.11 -11.68 12.90
CA LEU A 88 14.17 -12.24 12.06
C LEU A 88 13.65 -12.70 10.70
N ARG A 89 12.48 -13.37 10.66
CA ARG A 89 11.83 -13.76 9.40
C ARG A 89 11.54 -12.54 8.52
N GLN A 90 10.96 -11.49 9.09
CA GLN A 90 10.67 -10.26 8.34
C GLN A 90 11.94 -9.61 7.78
N TYR A 91 13.02 -9.57 8.56
CA TYR A 91 14.31 -9.07 8.08
C TYR A 91 14.91 -9.95 6.97
N ASN A 92 14.91 -11.27 7.13
CA ASN A 92 15.36 -12.22 6.11
C ASN A 92 14.54 -12.07 4.80
N GLU A 93 13.22 -11.95 4.89
CA GLU A 93 12.37 -11.71 3.71
C GLU A 93 12.75 -10.42 2.96
N ARG A 94 13.14 -9.36 3.69
CA ARG A 94 13.63 -8.12 3.05
C ARG A 94 15.00 -8.30 2.43
N TRP A 95 15.87 -9.05 3.10
CA TRP A 95 17.19 -9.41 2.58
C TRP A 95 17.08 -10.21 1.29
N ASP A 96 16.33 -11.30 1.28
CA ASP A 96 16.15 -12.16 0.13
C ASP A 96 15.56 -11.38 -1.06
N ARG A 97 14.61 -10.47 -0.79
CA ARG A 97 14.00 -9.65 -1.83
C ARG A 97 14.99 -8.65 -2.44
N ILE A 98 15.88 -8.02 -1.66
CA ILE A 98 16.90 -7.13 -2.24
C ILE A 98 17.99 -7.93 -2.97
N VAL A 99 18.36 -9.10 -2.47
CA VAL A 99 19.36 -9.98 -3.11
C VAL A 99 18.91 -10.35 -4.52
N ARG A 100 17.67 -10.84 -4.67
CA ARG A 100 17.09 -11.16 -5.99
C ARG A 100 17.09 -9.95 -6.92
N LEU A 101 16.73 -8.76 -6.40
CA LEU A 101 16.76 -7.53 -7.18
C LEU A 101 18.17 -7.19 -7.70
N ILE A 102 19.21 -7.38 -6.85
CA ILE A 102 20.61 -7.16 -7.23
C ILE A 102 21.08 -8.17 -8.28
N GLU A 103 20.67 -9.42 -8.14
CA GLU A 103 21.03 -10.50 -9.07
C GLU A 103 20.43 -10.27 -10.46
N GLU A 104 19.14 -9.91 -10.53
CA GLU A 104 18.38 -9.66 -11.76
C GLU A 104 18.73 -8.33 -12.44
N CYS A 105 19.34 -7.40 -11.70
CA CYS A 105 19.72 -6.09 -12.21
C CYS A 105 20.69 -6.16 -13.40
N ARG A 106 20.47 -5.32 -14.41
CA ARG A 106 21.36 -5.15 -15.57
C ARG A 106 22.53 -4.21 -15.25
N ALA A 107 23.32 -4.54 -14.23
CA ALA A 107 24.55 -3.83 -13.86
C ALA A 107 25.77 -4.75 -14.00
N ASP A 108 26.97 -4.17 -14.06
CA ASP A 108 28.23 -4.92 -14.08
C ASP A 108 28.51 -5.61 -12.73
N ASP A 109 29.36 -6.65 -12.75
CA ASP A 109 29.66 -7.46 -11.58
C ASP A 109 30.28 -6.66 -10.42
N TYR A 110 31.07 -5.62 -10.71
CA TYR A 110 31.66 -4.79 -9.67
C TYR A 110 30.57 -3.98 -8.96
N THR A 111 29.67 -3.36 -9.71
CA THR A 111 28.52 -2.63 -9.16
C THR A 111 27.64 -3.56 -8.33
N LYS A 112 27.30 -4.76 -8.83
CA LYS A 112 26.51 -5.75 -8.08
C LYS A 112 27.16 -6.11 -6.74
N LYS A 113 28.46 -6.44 -6.74
CA LYS A 113 29.21 -6.78 -5.51
C LYS A 113 29.25 -5.62 -4.53
N ARG A 114 29.47 -4.40 -5.01
CA ARG A 114 29.47 -3.18 -4.17
C ARG A 114 28.10 -2.95 -3.52
N VAL A 115 27.03 -3.02 -4.30
CA VAL A 115 25.66 -2.86 -3.78
C VAL A 115 25.33 -3.95 -2.77
N MET A 116 25.65 -5.20 -3.08
CA MET A 116 25.46 -6.34 -2.18
C MET A 116 26.15 -6.11 -0.83
N ALA A 117 27.43 -5.74 -0.84
CA ALA A 117 28.19 -5.50 0.39
C ALA A 117 27.61 -4.34 1.22
N LEU A 118 27.21 -3.23 0.59
CA LEU A 118 26.58 -2.11 1.28
C LEU A 118 25.24 -2.50 1.92
N CYS A 119 24.41 -3.23 1.19
CA CYS A 119 23.16 -3.77 1.70
C CYS A 119 23.40 -4.74 2.86
N GLU A 120 24.40 -5.62 2.76
CA GLU A 120 24.75 -6.61 3.79
C GLU A 120 25.20 -5.93 5.10
N HIS A 121 25.98 -4.85 5.00
CA HIS A 121 26.35 -4.07 6.17
C HIS A 121 25.13 -3.48 6.89
N LYS A 122 24.17 -2.92 6.15
CA LYS A 122 22.94 -2.37 6.73
C LYS A 122 22.04 -3.45 7.30
N TYR A 123 21.97 -4.60 6.65
CA TYR A 123 21.26 -5.77 7.12
C TYR A 123 21.81 -6.28 8.47
N ARG A 124 23.13 -6.52 8.55
CA ARG A 124 23.81 -6.94 9.79
C ARG A 124 23.65 -5.92 10.92
N GLN A 125 23.66 -4.63 10.59
CA GLN A 125 23.41 -3.58 11.57
C GLN A 125 22.02 -3.72 12.20
N ALA A 126 20.98 -3.96 11.39
CA ALA A 126 19.60 -4.17 11.86
C ALA A 126 19.44 -5.45 12.69
N LEU A 127 20.20 -6.51 12.39
CA LEU A 127 20.21 -7.73 13.21
C LEU A 127 20.88 -7.53 14.57
N THR A 128 21.94 -6.71 14.61
CA THR A 128 22.70 -6.45 15.85
C THR A 128 21.94 -5.51 16.78
N HIS A 129 21.26 -4.52 16.21
CA HIS A 129 20.46 -3.53 16.95
C HIS A 129 19.05 -3.47 16.34
N PRO A 130 18.10 -4.29 16.82
CA PRO A 130 16.77 -4.41 16.25
C PRO A 130 15.87 -3.23 16.68
N THR A 131 16.15 -2.05 16.14
CA THR A 131 15.32 -0.83 16.33
C THR A 131 14.66 -0.37 15.03
N LEU A 132 15.03 -0.96 13.89
CA LEU A 132 14.58 -0.54 12.57
C LEU A 132 13.33 -1.33 12.15
N ILE A 133 12.26 -0.64 11.77
CA ILE A 133 11.07 -1.29 11.25
C ILE A 133 11.45 -2.02 9.93
N PRO A 134 11.02 -3.28 9.70
CA PRO A 134 11.40 -4.01 8.49
C PRO A 134 11.08 -3.29 7.17
N SER A 135 9.97 -2.54 7.09
CA SER A 135 9.65 -1.70 5.91
C SER A 135 10.66 -0.56 5.71
N ARG A 136 11.17 0.03 6.80
CA ARG A 136 12.21 1.07 6.78
C ARG A 136 13.58 0.51 6.42
N LEU A 137 13.89 -0.71 6.86
CA LEU A 137 15.05 -1.46 6.35
C LEU A 137 14.96 -1.63 4.84
N MET A 138 13.83 -2.13 4.33
CA MET A 138 13.62 -2.27 2.89
C MET A 138 13.78 -0.94 2.15
N LYS A 139 13.22 0.16 2.68
CA LYS A 139 13.40 1.49 2.11
C LYS A 139 14.88 1.88 2.00
N ARG A 140 15.68 1.64 3.04
CA ARG A 140 17.13 1.92 3.03
C ARG A 140 17.86 1.06 1.98
N LEU A 141 17.56 -0.23 1.93
CA LEU A 141 18.15 -1.17 0.98
C LEU A 141 17.81 -0.78 -0.48
N ASN A 142 16.55 -0.48 -0.77
CA ASN A 142 16.12 0.01 -2.08
C ASN A 142 16.81 1.34 -2.44
N THR A 143 16.96 2.26 -1.48
CA THR A 143 17.64 3.54 -1.73
C THR A 143 19.11 3.34 -2.09
N ILE A 144 19.82 2.43 -1.40
CA ILE A 144 21.19 2.05 -1.75
C ILE A 144 21.23 1.47 -3.16
N PHE A 145 20.37 0.48 -3.43
CA PHE A 145 20.30 -0.16 -4.73
C PHE A 145 20.10 0.84 -5.86
N LEU A 146 19.07 1.70 -5.79
CA LEU A 146 18.76 2.67 -6.85
C LEU A 146 19.90 3.66 -7.05
N THR A 147 20.41 4.25 -5.96
CA THR A 147 21.47 5.27 -6.02
C THR A 147 22.78 4.72 -6.60
N GLN A 148 23.09 3.46 -6.29
CA GLN A 148 24.36 2.85 -6.70
C GLN A 148 24.30 2.13 -8.04
N SER A 149 23.12 1.70 -8.48
CA SER A 149 22.90 1.07 -9.80
C SER A 149 22.58 2.08 -10.90
N GLY A 150 22.09 3.28 -10.54
CA GLY A 150 21.66 4.29 -11.50
C GLY A 150 20.35 3.96 -12.23
N GLN A 151 19.59 2.97 -11.73
CA GLN A 151 18.28 2.62 -12.26
C GLN A 151 17.18 3.40 -11.55
N ASP A 152 16.21 3.91 -12.31
CA ASP A 152 15.04 4.61 -11.75
C ASP A 152 13.95 3.63 -11.32
N ASP A 153 13.57 2.70 -12.20
CA ASP A 153 12.58 1.65 -11.93
C ASP A 153 13.04 0.29 -12.50
N PRO A 154 13.65 -0.56 -11.66
CA PRO A 154 14.05 -1.92 -12.02
C PRO A 154 12.89 -2.86 -12.38
N SER A 155 11.70 -2.64 -11.83
CA SER A 155 10.55 -3.53 -12.01
C SER A 155 9.65 -3.08 -13.16
N ARG A 156 10.01 -2.03 -13.90
CA ARG A 156 9.23 -1.47 -15.02
C ARG A 156 8.72 -2.53 -16.01
N GLU A 157 9.62 -3.33 -16.58
CA GLU A 157 9.20 -4.34 -17.57
C GLU A 157 8.36 -5.45 -16.93
N ARG A 158 8.67 -5.82 -15.68
CA ARG A 158 7.86 -6.77 -14.92
C ARG A 158 6.43 -6.25 -14.74
N LYS A 159 6.27 -5.01 -14.28
CA LYS A 159 4.95 -4.36 -14.11
C LYS A 159 4.15 -4.35 -15.42
N ARG A 160 4.78 -3.98 -16.54
CA ARG A 160 4.16 -4.03 -17.88
C ARG A 160 3.70 -5.43 -18.25
N GLN A 161 4.46 -6.46 -17.93
CA GLN A 161 4.07 -7.85 -18.20
C GLN A 161 2.86 -8.28 -17.35
N LEU A 162 2.85 -7.92 -16.06
CA LEU A 162 1.69 -8.16 -15.18
C LEU A 162 0.44 -7.45 -15.72
N ASN A 163 0.56 -6.18 -16.12
CA ASN A 163 -0.54 -5.41 -16.69
C ASN A 163 -1.02 -6.00 -18.03
N ARG A 164 -0.12 -6.37 -18.95
CA ARG A 164 -0.46 -7.03 -20.22
C ARG A 164 -1.27 -8.30 -20.00
N ARG A 165 -0.85 -9.13 -19.04
CA ARG A 165 -1.52 -10.39 -18.74
C ARG A 165 -2.89 -10.17 -18.11
N ALA A 166 -3.00 -9.27 -17.12
CA ALA A 166 -4.29 -8.88 -16.56
C ALA A 166 -5.23 -8.28 -17.63
N PHE A 167 -4.70 -7.45 -18.52
CA PHE A 167 -5.47 -6.88 -19.62
C PHE A 167 -5.98 -7.95 -20.59
N ALA A 168 -5.14 -8.92 -20.95
CA ALA A 168 -5.54 -10.06 -21.78
C ALA A 168 -6.68 -10.87 -21.15
N PHE A 169 -6.65 -11.07 -19.83
CA PHE A 169 -7.75 -11.70 -19.10
C PHE A 169 -9.02 -10.84 -19.11
N VAL A 170 -8.93 -9.53 -18.86
CA VAL A 170 -10.09 -8.62 -18.92
C VAL A 170 -10.75 -8.60 -20.31
N GLN A 171 -9.99 -8.86 -21.38
CA GLN A 171 -10.53 -8.99 -22.74
C GLN A 171 -11.13 -10.37 -23.05
N SER A 172 -10.90 -11.37 -22.20
CA SER A 172 -11.30 -12.75 -22.42
C SER A 172 -12.81 -12.99 -22.29
N GLN A 173 -13.29 -14.12 -22.82
CA GLN A 173 -14.70 -14.47 -22.72
C GLN A 173 -15.08 -14.97 -21.33
N GLU A 174 -14.14 -15.63 -20.64
CA GLU A 174 -14.27 -16.12 -19.27
C GLU A 174 -14.53 -14.94 -18.32
N PHE A 175 -13.75 -13.85 -18.45
CA PHE A 175 -14.00 -12.63 -17.69
C PHE A 175 -15.39 -12.05 -17.95
N LYS A 176 -15.81 -11.94 -19.22
CA LYS A 176 -17.13 -11.38 -19.58
C LYS A 176 -18.27 -12.24 -19.03
N LYS A 177 -18.16 -13.57 -19.16
CA LYS A 177 -19.14 -14.51 -18.60
C LYS A 177 -19.23 -14.39 -17.08
N LEU A 178 -18.11 -14.25 -16.40
CA LEU A 178 -18.06 -14.09 -14.95
C LEU A 178 -18.68 -12.76 -14.51
N LEU A 179 -18.18 -11.65 -15.07
CA LEU A 179 -18.50 -10.31 -14.60
C LEU A 179 -19.94 -9.93 -14.94
N TYR A 180 -20.42 -10.30 -16.12
CA TYR A 180 -21.74 -9.93 -16.63
C TYR A 180 -22.77 -11.06 -16.53
N ALA A 181 -22.47 -12.17 -15.84
CA ALA A 181 -23.47 -13.19 -15.53
C ALA A 181 -24.63 -12.55 -14.74
N CYS A 182 -25.85 -12.69 -15.25
CA CYS A 182 -27.05 -12.30 -14.54
C CYS A 182 -27.14 -13.06 -13.21
N PRO A 183 -27.62 -12.41 -12.14
CA PRO A 183 -27.97 -13.13 -10.91
C PRO A 183 -29.05 -14.17 -11.20
N THR A 184 -28.97 -15.33 -10.54
CA THR A 184 -29.94 -16.43 -10.67
C THR A 184 -31.29 -16.10 -10.08
N GLU A 185 -31.33 -15.20 -9.10
CA GLU A 185 -32.56 -14.72 -8.45
C GLU A 185 -32.81 -13.26 -8.83
N ILE A 186 -34.08 -12.93 -9.04
CA ILE A 186 -34.50 -11.55 -9.29
C ILE A 186 -34.25 -10.76 -8.00
N MET A 187 -33.37 -9.77 -8.08
CA MET A 187 -33.07 -8.87 -6.97
C MET A 187 -34.34 -8.12 -6.59
N ALA A 188 -34.70 -8.17 -5.31
CA ALA A 188 -35.84 -7.43 -4.78
C ALA A 188 -35.56 -5.92 -4.88
N CYS A 189 -36.12 -5.26 -5.89
CA CYS A 189 -35.97 -3.82 -6.13
C CYS A 189 -37.35 -3.17 -6.19
N SER A 190 -37.46 -1.95 -5.66
CA SER A 190 -38.69 -1.16 -5.71
C SER A 190 -38.66 -0.14 -6.85
N THR A 191 -37.45 0.28 -7.25
CA THR A 191 -37.22 1.24 -8.33
C THR A 191 -36.11 0.80 -9.28
N ILE A 192 -36.09 1.39 -10.49
CA ILE A 192 -35.00 1.18 -11.48
C ILE A 192 -33.63 1.59 -10.90
N PRO A 193 -33.48 2.74 -10.21
CA PRO A 193 -32.25 3.07 -9.48
C PRO A 193 -31.78 1.96 -8.52
N ASP A 194 -32.67 1.38 -7.72
CA ASP A 194 -32.32 0.30 -6.79
C ASP A 194 -31.72 -0.88 -7.57
N MET A 195 -32.37 -1.28 -8.67
CA MET A 195 -31.89 -2.37 -9.52
C MET A 195 -30.50 -2.09 -10.10
N ARG A 196 -30.24 -0.86 -10.55
CA ARG A 196 -28.91 -0.46 -11.06
C ARG A 196 -27.85 -0.56 -9.97
N PHE A 197 -28.15 -0.07 -8.77
CA PHE A 197 -27.24 -0.15 -7.65
C PHE A 197 -26.93 -1.59 -7.24
N GLU A 198 -27.92 -2.49 -7.24
CA GLU A 198 -27.68 -3.91 -6.96
C GLU A 198 -26.78 -4.57 -8.01
N LEU A 199 -26.95 -4.21 -9.29
CA LEU A 199 -26.09 -4.71 -10.36
C LEU A 199 -24.66 -4.15 -10.25
N ASP A 200 -24.49 -2.86 -10.01
CA ASP A 200 -23.18 -2.22 -9.81
C ASP A 200 -22.48 -2.80 -8.56
N SER A 201 -23.25 -3.09 -7.50
CA SER A 201 -22.75 -3.74 -6.27
C SER A 201 -22.27 -5.17 -6.51
N LEU A 202 -23.00 -5.94 -7.31
CA LEU A 202 -22.58 -7.28 -7.72
C LEU A 202 -21.31 -7.23 -8.57
N GLU A 203 -21.21 -6.26 -9.48
CA GLU A 203 -20.03 -6.02 -10.29
C GLU A 203 -18.81 -5.69 -9.41
N LEU A 204 -18.96 -4.75 -8.45
CA LEU A 204 -17.93 -4.42 -7.48
C LEU A 204 -17.47 -5.64 -6.68
N LYS A 205 -18.40 -6.44 -6.14
CA LYS A 205 -18.08 -7.66 -5.39
C LYS A 205 -17.19 -8.60 -6.21
N ARG A 206 -17.55 -8.82 -7.48
CA ARG A 206 -16.78 -9.67 -8.41
C ARG A 206 -15.41 -9.06 -8.72
N LEU A 207 -15.33 -7.75 -8.94
CA LEU A 207 -14.06 -7.08 -9.23
C LEU A 207 -13.11 -7.06 -8.03
N PHE A 208 -13.59 -6.82 -6.80
CA PHE A 208 -12.77 -6.92 -5.58
C PHE A 208 -12.22 -8.33 -5.36
N PHE A 209 -13.00 -9.34 -5.75
CA PHE A 209 -12.52 -10.71 -5.73
C PHE A 209 -11.37 -10.92 -6.74
N LEU A 210 -11.56 -10.47 -7.98
CA LEU A 210 -10.57 -10.59 -9.04
C LEU A 210 -9.29 -9.79 -8.75
N SER A 211 -9.40 -8.59 -8.17
CA SER A 211 -8.25 -7.75 -7.79
C SER A 211 -7.38 -8.39 -6.70
N CYS A 212 -7.91 -9.37 -5.98
CA CYS A 212 -7.23 -10.15 -4.96
C CYS A 212 -6.78 -11.55 -5.45
N TRP A 213 -6.80 -11.83 -6.75
CA TRP A 213 -6.41 -13.12 -7.32
C TRP A 213 -5.12 -13.05 -8.16
N PRO A 214 -3.93 -13.16 -7.53
CA PRO A 214 -2.66 -13.03 -8.22
C PRO A 214 -2.44 -14.01 -9.38
N GLY A 215 -3.05 -15.19 -9.36
CA GLY A 215 -2.94 -16.19 -10.44
C GLY A 215 -3.37 -15.69 -11.81
N ILE A 216 -4.17 -14.62 -11.87
CA ILE A 216 -4.56 -13.99 -13.13
C ILE A 216 -3.36 -13.31 -13.81
N TRP A 217 -2.51 -12.60 -13.07
CA TRP A 217 -1.42 -11.79 -13.63
C TRP A 217 0.00 -12.23 -13.28
N GLN A 218 0.21 -12.98 -12.20
CA GLN A 218 1.53 -13.50 -11.85
C GLN A 218 2.00 -14.52 -12.89
N GLU A 219 3.31 -14.54 -13.14
CA GLU A 219 3.94 -15.41 -14.12
C GLU A 219 3.85 -16.89 -13.72
N ASN A 220 3.91 -17.77 -14.72
CA ASN A 220 3.87 -19.24 -14.64
C ASN A 220 2.49 -19.92 -14.45
N GLY A 221 1.39 -19.17 -14.33
CA GLY A 221 0.04 -19.76 -14.37
C GLY A 221 -0.54 -19.82 -15.78
N THR A 222 -1.40 -20.80 -16.08
CA THR A 222 -2.41 -20.64 -17.14
C THR A 222 -3.44 -19.61 -16.68
N LEU A 223 -4.03 -18.83 -17.58
CA LEU A 223 -5.18 -17.99 -17.21
C LEU A 223 -6.29 -18.88 -16.63
N PRO A 224 -6.98 -18.46 -15.56
CA PRO A 224 -8.01 -19.28 -14.95
C PRO A 224 -9.15 -19.55 -15.94
N GLY A 225 -9.53 -20.81 -16.07
CA GLY A 225 -10.68 -21.21 -16.88
C GLY A 225 -11.99 -20.95 -16.13
N GLN A 226 -13.13 -21.14 -16.81
CA GLN A 226 -14.46 -20.92 -16.22
C GLN A 226 -14.67 -21.72 -14.92
N GLU A 227 -14.27 -23.00 -14.90
CA GLU A 227 -14.41 -23.86 -13.71
C GLU A 227 -13.60 -23.37 -12.51
N ASP A 228 -12.43 -22.76 -12.76
CA ASP A 228 -11.61 -22.18 -11.70
C ASP A 228 -12.29 -20.96 -11.11
N LEU A 229 -12.84 -20.11 -11.99
CA LEU A 229 -13.56 -18.91 -11.58
C LEU A 229 -14.81 -19.25 -10.77
N ASP A 230 -15.63 -20.19 -11.24
CA ASP A 230 -16.86 -20.62 -10.56
C ASP A 230 -16.55 -21.19 -9.17
N ARG A 231 -15.53 -22.06 -9.07
CA ARG A 231 -15.07 -22.61 -7.78
C ARG A 231 -14.58 -21.51 -6.83
N ALA A 232 -13.87 -20.52 -7.35
CA ALA A 232 -13.28 -19.49 -6.53
C ALA A 232 -14.33 -18.49 -6.02
N ILE A 233 -15.34 -18.15 -6.82
CA ILE A 233 -16.51 -17.39 -6.38
C ILE A 233 -17.29 -18.13 -5.30
N LEU A 234 -17.55 -19.43 -5.48
CA LEU A 234 -18.27 -20.23 -4.47
C LEU A 234 -17.53 -20.32 -3.13
N ARG A 235 -16.20 -20.23 -3.15
CA ARG A 235 -15.36 -20.22 -1.95
C ARG A 235 -15.28 -18.85 -1.26
N GLN A 236 -15.83 -17.80 -1.87
CA GLN A 236 -15.79 -16.46 -1.28
C GLN A 236 -16.71 -16.39 -0.06
N GLN A 237 -16.11 -16.28 1.12
CA GLN A 237 -16.83 -16.18 2.40
C GLN A 237 -16.92 -14.74 2.93
N ALA A 238 -16.30 -13.77 2.25
CA ALA A 238 -16.27 -12.39 2.72
C ALA A 238 -17.65 -11.74 2.59
N ASP A 239 -18.12 -11.16 3.70
CA ASP A 239 -19.34 -10.36 3.72
C ASP A 239 -19.10 -9.02 3.03
N PHE A 240 -19.77 -8.83 1.88
CA PHE A 240 -19.71 -7.58 1.11
C PHE A 240 -20.78 -6.58 1.56
N GLU A 241 -21.76 -7.01 2.37
CA GLU A 241 -22.91 -6.19 2.74
C GLU A 241 -22.53 -4.90 3.50
N PRO A 242 -21.57 -4.90 4.43
CA PRO A 242 -21.15 -3.66 5.09
C PRO A 242 -20.62 -2.62 4.11
N LEU A 243 -19.80 -3.05 3.14
CA LEU A 243 -19.25 -2.16 2.12
C LEU A 243 -20.34 -1.71 1.14
N ARG A 244 -21.23 -2.60 0.73
CA ARG A 244 -22.40 -2.28 -0.09
C ARG A 244 -23.25 -1.18 0.56
N ALA A 245 -23.59 -1.35 1.84
CA ALA A 245 -24.37 -0.38 2.59
C ALA A 245 -23.68 0.99 2.72
N MET A 246 -22.34 1.03 2.74
CA MET A 246 -21.59 2.29 2.70
C MET A 246 -21.59 2.94 1.31
N LEU A 247 -21.57 2.17 0.24
CA LEU A 247 -21.53 2.70 -1.13
C LEU A 247 -22.92 3.08 -1.68
N ASP A 248 -23.98 2.80 -0.92
CA ASP A 248 -25.36 3.08 -1.32
C ASP A 248 -25.61 4.59 -1.51
N PRO A 249 -25.88 5.06 -2.74
CA PRO A 249 -26.13 6.47 -3.04
C PRO A 249 -27.45 6.98 -2.43
N HIS A 250 -28.36 6.10 -2.01
CA HIS A 250 -29.60 6.49 -1.34
C HIS A 250 -29.39 6.86 0.13
N ARG A 251 -28.35 6.31 0.76
CA ARG A 251 -28.03 6.57 2.17
C ARG A 251 -27.20 7.84 2.36
N GLN A 252 -26.36 8.16 1.38
CA GLN A 252 -25.51 9.33 1.45
C GLN A 252 -25.18 9.89 0.07
N SER A 253 -25.03 11.22 0.00
CA SER A 253 -24.53 11.89 -1.20
C SER A 253 -23.15 11.33 -1.58
N GLY A 254 -22.86 11.31 -2.89
CA GLY A 254 -21.63 10.73 -3.44
C GLY A 254 -20.37 11.01 -2.61
N MET A 255 -19.72 9.93 -2.16
CA MET A 255 -18.51 9.98 -1.35
C MET A 255 -17.29 10.48 -2.15
N LYS A 256 -16.29 10.95 -1.40
CA LYS A 256 -14.91 11.14 -1.90
C LYS A 256 -14.06 10.00 -1.35
N ILE A 257 -13.59 9.13 -2.22
CA ILE A 257 -12.90 7.89 -1.85
C ILE A 257 -11.42 8.03 -2.21
N LEU A 258 -10.54 7.88 -1.22
CA LEU A 258 -9.11 7.67 -1.45
C LEU A 258 -8.87 6.19 -1.72
N TYR A 259 -8.40 5.86 -2.91
CA TYR A 259 -8.13 4.48 -3.35
C TYR A 259 -6.62 4.24 -3.42
N LEU A 260 -6.15 3.20 -2.73
CA LEU A 260 -4.75 2.81 -2.63
C LEU A 260 -4.55 1.44 -3.30
N PRO A 261 -4.05 1.37 -4.55
CA PRO A 261 -3.79 0.11 -5.20
C PRO A 261 -2.55 -0.58 -4.60
N ASP A 262 -2.52 -1.90 -4.64
CA ASP A 262 -1.44 -2.69 -4.06
C ASP A 262 -0.31 -2.96 -5.09
N ALA A 263 -0.63 -3.67 -6.17
CA ALA A 263 0.36 -4.13 -7.14
C ALA A 263 -0.13 -4.07 -8.59
N SER A 264 0.83 -3.90 -9.51
CA SER A 264 0.62 -4.02 -10.96
C SER A 264 0.06 -5.38 -11.34
N GLY A 265 -0.70 -5.43 -12.42
CA GLY A 265 -1.57 -6.55 -12.76
C GLY A 265 -2.93 -6.44 -12.06
N GLY A 266 -2.95 -6.53 -10.73
CA GLY A 266 -4.15 -6.31 -9.91
C GLY A 266 -4.77 -4.91 -10.12
N PHE A 267 -3.88 -3.93 -10.34
CA PHE A 267 -4.25 -2.54 -10.61
C PHE A 267 -5.24 -2.34 -11.77
N LEU A 268 -5.28 -3.22 -12.77
CA LEU A 268 -6.29 -3.11 -13.83
C LEU A 268 -7.71 -3.39 -13.32
N PHE A 269 -7.86 -4.31 -12.38
CA PHE A 269 -9.15 -4.56 -11.73
C PHE A 269 -9.51 -3.41 -10.79
N ASP A 270 -8.52 -2.84 -10.09
CA ASP A 270 -8.71 -1.61 -9.30
C ASP A 270 -9.27 -0.47 -10.16
N LEU A 271 -8.77 -0.28 -11.38
CA LEU A 271 -9.30 0.74 -12.29
C LEU A 271 -10.74 0.46 -12.75
N LEU A 272 -11.15 -0.81 -12.89
CA LEU A 272 -12.53 -1.18 -13.16
C LEU A 272 -13.43 -0.94 -11.93
N ILE A 273 -12.92 -1.20 -10.73
CA ILE A 273 -13.59 -0.87 -9.46
C ILE A 273 -13.82 0.64 -9.40
N VAL A 274 -12.77 1.43 -9.63
CA VAL A 274 -12.85 2.90 -9.67
C VAL A 274 -13.91 3.36 -10.67
N ARG A 275 -13.91 2.85 -11.91
CA ARG A 275 -14.94 3.21 -12.91
C ARG A 275 -16.36 2.89 -12.43
N THR A 276 -16.55 1.79 -11.71
CA THR A 276 -17.85 1.42 -11.15
C THR A 276 -18.25 2.36 -10.01
N LEU A 277 -17.32 2.73 -9.12
CA LEU A 277 -17.55 3.75 -8.09
C LEU A 277 -17.94 5.11 -8.70
N LEU A 278 -17.31 5.52 -9.80
CA LEU A 278 -17.66 6.77 -10.50
C LEU A 278 -19.05 6.68 -11.13
N ARG A 279 -19.43 5.53 -11.69
CA ARG A 279 -20.77 5.28 -12.26
C ARG A 279 -21.88 5.32 -11.19
N ILE A 280 -21.60 4.83 -9.98
CA ILE A 280 -22.50 4.94 -8.82
C ILE A 280 -22.66 6.41 -8.37
N GLY A 281 -21.71 7.29 -8.73
CA GLY A 281 -21.76 8.72 -8.43
C GLY A 281 -20.77 9.18 -7.37
N HIS A 282 -19.80 8.34 -7.01
CA HIS A 282 -18.70 8.72 -6.14
C HIS A 282 -17.60 9.46 -6.91
N ARG A 283 -16.71 10.12 -6.17
CA ARG A 283 -15.46 10.68 -6.70
C ARG A 283 -14.30 9.93 -6.10
N VAL A 284 -13.27 9.67 -6.91
CA VAL A 284 -12.12 8.87 -6.49
C VAL A 284 -10.83 9.67 -6.63
N ILE A 285 -10.03 9.63 -5.56
CA ILE A 285 -8.63 10.04 -5.56
C ILE A 285 -7.81 8.76 -5.57
N LEU A 286 -7.09 8.51 -6.66
CA LEU A 286 -6.23 7.35 -6.79
C LEU A 286 -4.80 7.76 -6.42
N ALA A 287 -4.25 7.23 -5.33
CA ALA A 287 -2.90 7.56 -4.90
C ALA A 287 -1.91 6.47 -5.28
N LEU A 288 -0.94 6.82 -6.13
CA LEU A 288 0.09 5.93 -6.64
C LEU A 288 1.45 6.24 -6.01
N LYS A 289 2.41 5.32 -6.10
CA LYS A 289 3.77 5.57 -5.58
C LYS A 289 4.46 6.68 -6.38
N GLU A 290 5.25 7.50 -5.70
CA GLU A 290 6.10 8.52 -6.35
C GLU A 290 7.20 7.89 -7.22
N GLY A 291 7.62 6.67 -6.89
CA GLY A 291 8.63 5.95 -7.65
C GLY A 291 8.79 4.53 -7.16
N PHE A 292 9.90 3.90 -7.56
CA PHE A 292 10.10 2.47 -7.42
C PHE A 292 9.77 1.91 -6.03
N TYR A 293 8.81 0.99 -6.01
CA TYR A 293 8.55 0.09 -4.90
C TYR A 293 8.07 -1.26 -5.45
N PHE A 294 9.00 -2.01 -6.05
CA PHE A 294 8.75 -3.31 -6.65
C PHE A 294 7.58 -3.28 -7.66
N GLU A 295 6.56 -4.11 -7.46
CA GLU A 295 5.42 -4.22 -8.37
C GLU A 295 4.36 -3.14 -8.15
N ALA A 296 4.49 -2.26 -7.15
CA ALA A 296 3.50 -1.22 -6.91
C ALA A 296 3.41 -0.23 -8.09
N PRO A 297 2.19 0.15 -8.51
CA PRO A 297 2.01 1.12 -9.58
C PRO A 297 2.52 2.50 -9.13
N THR A 298 3.22 3.18 -10.04
CA THR A 298 3.75 4.52 -9.82
C THR A 298 2.96 5.57 -10.59
N PHE A 299 3.01 6.81 -10.12
CA PHE A 299 2.40 7.96 -10.79
C PHE A 299 2.83 8.07 -12.27
N TRP A 300 4.08 7.73 -12.56
CA TRP A 300 4.71 7.83 -13.88
C TRP A 300 4.42 6.64 -14.80
N ASP A 301 3.86 5.55 -14.28
CA ASP A 301 3.63 4.33 -15.09
C ASP A 301 2.68 4.58 -16.27
N ALA A 302 1.78 5.56 -16.17
CA ALA A 302 0.84 5.90 -17.23
C ALA A 302 1.50 6.53 -18.47
N GLU A 303 2.66 7.16 -18.32
CA GLU A 303 3.44 7.71 -19.45
C GLU A 303 4.18 6.60 -20.21
N GLU A 304 4.50 5.52 -19.51
CA GLU A 304 5.39 4.48 -19.99
C GLU A 304 4.69 3.18 -20.38
N ASP A 305 3.53 2.86 -19.79
CA ASP A 305 2.73 1.67 -20.11
C ASP A 305 1.51 2.07 -20.97
N PRO A 306 1.48 1.70 -22.27
CA PRO A 306 0.37 2.03 -23.16
C PRO A 306 -0.99 1.51 -22.67
N ILE A 307 -1.01 0.39 -21.93
CA ILE A 307 -2.26 -0.15 -21.37
C ILE A 307 -2.77 0.81 -20.29
N LEU A 308 -1.92 1.20 -19.35
CA LEU A 308 -2.31 2.13 -18.29
C LEU A 308 -2.67 3.50 -18.86
N SER A 309 -1.92 4.00 -19.83
CA SER A 309 -2.24 5.22 -20.57
C SER A 309 -3.66 5.19 -21.14
N SER A 310 -4.04 4.07 -21.76
CA SER A 310 -5.38 3.89 -22.33
C SER A 310 -6.49 3.76 -21.27
N VAL A 311 -6.22 3.07 -20.16
CA VAL A 311 -7.22 2.80 -19.12
C VAL A 311 -7.44 4.03 -18.22
N LEU A 312 -6.40 4.83 -18.01
CA LEU A 312 -6.44 6.10 -17.26
C LEU A 312 -6.80 7.31 -18.15
N ALA A 313 -7.15 7.09 -19.42
CA ALA A 313 -7.61 8.17 -20.28
C ALA A 313 -8.82 8.90 -19.65
N GLY A 314 -8.70 10.22 -19.51
CA GLY A 314 -9.72 11.07 -18.87
C GLY A 314 -9.57 11.23 -17.34
N ALA A 315 -8.59 10.57 -16.71
CA ALA A 315 -8.21 10.87 -15.33
C ALA A 315 -7.42 12.19 -15.28
N PHE A 316 -7.58 12.96 -14.20
CA PHE A 316 -6.82 14.18 -13.96
C PHE A 316 -5.61 13.90 -13.08
N PHE A 317 -4.40 14.07 -13.62
CA PHE A 317 -3.16 13.90 -12.87
C PHE A 317 -2.79 15.22 -12.19
N LEU A 318 -2.77 15.20 -10.85
CA LEU A 318 -2.32 16.32 -10.04
C LEU A 318 -0.85 16.09 -9.67
N GLU A 319 0.05 16.71 -10.45
CA GLU A 319 1.51 16.57 -10.30
C GLU A 319 2.08 17.27 -9.06
N ASP A 320 1.39 18.29 -8.54
CA ASP A 320 1.87 19.04 -7.38
C ASP A 320 1.70 18.22 -6.09
N ASN A 321 2.81 17.64 -5.62
CA ASN A 321 2.92 16.90 -4.35
C ASN A 321 2.84 17.80 -3.09
N LYS A 322 2.72 19.12 -3.27
CA LYS A 322 2.54 20.11 -2.21
C LYS A 322 1.19 20.84 -2.31
N ALA A 323 0.28 20.35 -3.14
CA ALA A 323 -1.04 20.94 -3.30
C ALA A 323 -1.77 21.00 -1.96
N GLY A 324 -2.16 22.20 -1.55
CA GLY A 324 -2.93 22.40 -0.34
C GLY A 324 -4.38 21.95 -0.49
N LYS A 325 -5.10 21.92 0.64
CA LYS A 325 -6.53 21.55 0.71
C LYS A 325 -7.40 22.21 -0.37
N ASN A 326 -7.20 23.51 -0.65
CA ASN A 326 -8.05 24.24 -1.59
C ASN A 326 -7.83 23.80 -3.04
N ASP A 327 -6.58 23.56 -3.43
CA ASP A 327 -6.23 23.11 -4.77
C ASP A 327 -6.69 21.67 -5.00
N LEU A 328 -6.49 20.79 -4.03
CA LEU A 328 -7.02 19.42 -4.07
C LEU A 328 -8.55 19.40 -4.15
N LEU A 329 -9.24 20.22 -3.35
CA LEU A 329 -10.71 20.32 -3.41
C LEU A 329 -11.22 20.93 -4.72
N ARG A 330 -10.44 21.79 -5.38
CA ARG A 330 -10.75 22.27 -6.73
C ARG A 330 -10.62 21.13 -7.74
N ALA A 331 -9.48 20.43 -7.74
CA ALA A 331 -9.23 19.30 -8.63
C ALA A 331 -10.31 18.21 -8.52
N ILE A 332 -10.69 17.84 -7.28
CA ILE A 332 -11.75 16.85 -7.02
C ILE A 332 -13.12 17.35 -7.47
N ARG A 333 -13.41 18.66 -7.48
CA ARG A 333 -14.70 19.17 -7.95
C ARG A 333 -14.79 19.16 -9.47
N GLU A 334 -13.71 19.52 -10.14
CA GLU A 334 -13.63 19.62 -11.59
C GLU A 334 -13.52 18.24 -12.25
N ASN A 335 -12.90 17.27 -11.57
CA ASN A 335 -12.61 15.95 -12.12
C ASN A 335 -13.18 14.85 -11.23
N PRO A 336 -13.91 13.86 -11.78
CA PRO A 336 -14.46 12.75 -11.00
C PRO A 336 -13.38 11.76 -10.54
N LEU A 337 -12.30 11.63 -11.32
CA LEU A 337 -11.12 10.81 -11.02
C LEU A 337 -9.88 11.71 -11.00
N VAL A 338 -9.25 11.80 -9.83
CA VAL A 338 -7.97 12.51 -9.64
C VAL A 338 -6.90 11.49 -9.30
N VAL A 339 -5.77 11.52 -9.98
CA VAL A 339 -4.59 10.71 -9.69
C VAL A 339 -3.56 11.60 -8.99
N ILE A 340 -3.05 11.14 -7.85
CA ILE A 340 -2.01 11.81 -7.08
C ILE A 340 -0.85 10.86 -6.83
N SER A 341 0.32 11.42 -6.54
CA SER A 341 1.40 10.65 -5.94
C SER A 341 1.31 10.71 -4.41
N ASP A 342 1.50 9.56 -3.78
CA ASP A 342 1.60 9.45 -2.32
C ASP A 342 2.94 9.98 -1.78
N GLY A 343 3.88 10.39 -2.64
CA GLY A 343 5.18 10.93 -2.26
C GLY A 343 6.20 9.88 -1.79
N THR A 344 5.83 8.60 -1.76
CA THR A 344 6.64 7.54 -1.18
C THR A 344 7.27 6.61 -2.23
N ARG A 345 8.37 5.97 -1.83
CA ARG A 345 8.98 4.83 -2.56
C ARG A 345 9.18 3.65 -1.60
N GLU A 346 8.15 3.38 -0.83
CA GLU A 346 8.10 2.36 0.23
C GLU A 346 6.67 1.92 0.50
N ARG A 347 6.51 0.89 1.34
CA ARG A 347 5.21 0.56 1.93
C ARG A 347 4.59 1.82 2.56
N LEU A 348 3.27 1.97 2.45
CA LEU A 348 2.54 3.11 3.02
C LEU A 348 3.03 3.42 4.44
N ASN A 349 3.48 4.64 4.62
CA ASN A 349 3.97 5.16 5.88
C ASN A 349 3.44 6.59 6.01
N LEU A 350 2.43 6.79 6.85
CA LEU A 350 1.73 8.07 6.99
C LEU A 350 2.62 9.18 7.57
N HIS A 351 3.79 8.84 8.12
CA HIS A 351 4.80 9.84 8.44
C HIS A 351 5.44 10.43 7.19
N ARG A 352 5.40 9.77 6.03
CA ARG A 352 6.26 10.05 4.88
C ARG A 352 5.50 10.40 3.60
N VAL A 353 4.18 10.50 3.68
CA VAL A 353 3.34 10.83 2.54
C VAL A 353 3.52 12.28 2.08
N SER A 354 3.16 12.57 0.83
CA SER A 354 3.14 13.94 0.29
C SER A 354 2.12 14.82 1.04
N VAL A 355 2.20 16.14 0.89
CA VAL A 355 1.21 17.06 1.51
C VAL A 355 -0.15 16.96 0.80
N THR A 356 -0.14 16.58 -0.48
CA THR A 356 -1.33 16.38 -1.30
C THR A 356 -2.12 15.14 -0.91
N PHE A 357 -1.43 14.09 -0.45
CA PHE A 357 -2.03 12.89 0.12
C PHE A 357 -2.68 13.21 1.47
#